data_AF-A0A916JCY5-F1
#
_entry.id   AF-A0A916JCY5-F1
#
_cell.length_a   1.000
_cell.length_b   1.000
_cell.length_c   1.000
_cell.angle_alpha   90.00
_cell.angle_beta   90.00
_cell.angle_gamma   90.00
#
_symmetry.space_group_name_H-M   'P 1'
#
loop_
_entity.id
_entity.type
_entity.pdbx_description
1 polymer ?
#
loop_
_entity_poly.entity_id
_entity_poly.type
_entity_poly.pdbx_seq_one_letter_code
_entity_poly.pdbx_strand_id
1 'polypeptide(L)'
;MADIHPDITRLQPTSDSLNVLLKNTHFKDNLLDSGSKIGLQIKYHENLPILIFSFHERYYDFLEVIDHKILNGSHAWLDNAHLTITLVLADPVITDQVSSRIFRLDVQESQRLRERLREQEGMESVALDRMTAYVRQHASVFLS
;
A
#
# COMPACT_ATOMS: atom_id res chain seq x y z
N MET A 1 16.05 17.78 2.19
CA MET A 1 15.31 17.76 0.92
C MET A 1 14.74 16.37 0.80
N ALA A 2 13.41 16.22 0.79
CA ALA A 2 12.79 14.92 0.60
C ALA A 2 12.84 14.63 -0.90
N ASP A 3 13.84 13.85 -1.31
CA ASP A 3 13.89 13.32 -2.67
C ASP A 3 12.62 12.52 -2.92
N ILE A 4 12.00 12.79 -4.06
CA ILE A 4 10.87 12.04 -4.60
C ILE A 4 11.32 10.58 -4.59
N HIS A 5 10.78 9.77 -3.68
CA HIS A 5 11.13 8.36 -3.62
C HIS A 5 10.88 7.78 -5.02
N PRO A 6 11.84 7.04 -5.60
CA PRO A 6 11.60 6.29 -6.83
C PRO A 6 10.37 5.41 -6.62
N ASP A 7 9.73 5.00 -7.71
CA ASP A 7 8.57 4.12 -7.72
C ASP A 7 8.96 2.75 -7.10
N ILE A 8 9.12 2.68 -5.78
CA ILE A 8 9.71 1.59 -4.99
C ILE A 8 8.71 0.45 -4.78
N THR A 9 7.44 0.73 -5.02
CA THR A 9 6.32 -0.18 -4.79
C THR A 9 5.42 -0.23 -6.01
N ARG A 10 4.61 -1.28 -6.10
CA ARG A 10 3.51 -1.38 -7.06
C ARG A 10 2.32 -2.03 -6.39
N LEU A 11 1.15 -1.40 -6.53
CA LEU A 11 -0.11 -1.99 -6.14
C LEU A 11 -0.59 -2.99 -7.20
N GLN A 12 -0.99 -4.18 -6.76
CA GLN A 12 -1.56 -5.22 -7.62
C GLN A 12 -2.75 -5.88 -6.90
N PRO A 13 -4.00 -5.53 -7.24
CA PRO A 13 -5.17 -6.23 -6.71
C PRO A 13 -5.20 -7.68 -7.22
N THR A 14 -5.69 -8.59 -6.40
CA THR A 14 -6.00 -9.98 -6.76
C THR A 14 -7.50 -10.25 -6.51
N SER A 15 -7.93 -11.51 -6.58
CA SER A 15 -9.27 -11.92 -6.12
C SER A 15 -9.45 -11.75 -4.62
N ASP A 16 -8.38 -11.91 -3.83
CA ASP A 16 -8.48 -12.12 -2.38
C ASP A 16 -7.78 -11.03 -1.56
N SER A 17 -6.86 -10.28 -2.17
CA SER A 17 -6.04 -9.28 -1.48
C SER A 17 -5.64 -8.12 -2.38
N LEU A 18 -5.22 -7.02 -1.75
CA LEU A 18 -4.41 -6.00 -2.39
C LEU A 18 -2.93 -6.30 -2.13
N ASN A 19 -2.18 -6.65 -3.18
CA ASN A 19 -0.75 -6.87 -3.05
C ASN A 19 0.00 -5.54 -3.19
N VAL A 20 0.98 -5.33 -2.30
CA VAL A 20 1.95 -4.24 -2.35
C VAL A 20 3.31 -4.88 -2.67
N LEU A 21 3.72 -4.79 -3.94
CA LEU A 21 4.97 -5.39 -4.40
C LEU A 21 6.12 -4.41 -4.15
N LEU A 22 7.11 -4.82 -3.38
CA LEU A 22 8.36 -4.10 -3.18
C LEU A 22 9.31 -4.37 -4.35
N LYS A 23 9.79 -3.31 -5.01
CA LYS A 23 10.79 -3.43 -6.08
C LYS A 23 12.16 -3.61 -5.45
N ASN A 24 12.81 -4.74 -5.77
CA ASN A 24 13.97 -5.26 -5.02
C ASN A 24 15.21 -4.35 -4.97
N THR A 25 15.31 -3.32 -5.81
CA THR A 25 16.48 -2.42 -5.84
C THR A 25 16.68 -1.60 -4.56
N HIS A 26 15.74 -1.65 -3.61
CA HIS A 26 15.75 -0.81 -2.41
C HIS A 26 15.59 -1.57 -1.08
N PHE A 27 15.43 -2.90 -1.09
CA PHE A 27 15.09 -3.68 0.11
C PHE A 27 16.01 -4.89 0.25
N LYS A 28 16.31 -5.30 1.49
CA LYS A 28 17.08 -6.53 1.76
C LYS A 28 16.18 -7.77 1.65
N ASP A 29 16.73 -8.89 1.22
CA ASP A 29 15.97 -10.12 0.90
C ASP A 29 15.13 -10.64 2.08
N ASN A 30 15.66 -10.53 3.29
CA ASN A 30 15.02 -11.02 4.52
C ASN A 30 14.16 -9.98 5.25
N LEU A 31 13.81 -8.87 4.58
CA LEU A 31 13.03 -7.80 5.19
C LEU A 31 11.69 -8.29 5.74
N LEU A 32 11.05 -9.23 5.03
CA LEU A 32 9.72 -9.74 5.33
C LEU A 32 9.70 -11.04 6.16
N ASP A 33 10.84 -11.45 6.71
CA ASP A 33 10.93 -12.65 7.54
C ASP A 33 9.94 -12.64 8.71
N SER A 34 9.54 -13.83 9.17
CA SER A 34 8.52 -13.98 10.21
C SER A 34 8.84 -13.22 11.51
N GLY A 35 10.14 -13.10 11.85
CA GLY A 35 10.65 -12.36 13.00
C GLY A 35 10.68 -10.83 12.83
N SER A 36 10.50 -10.31 11.61
CA SER A 36 10.46 -8.87 11.35
C SER A 36 9.18 -8.25 11.92
N LYS A 37 9.37 -7.16 12.68
CA LYS A 37 8.26 -6.33 13.16
C LYS A 37 7.90 -5.32 12.08
N ILE A 38 6.83 -5.61 11.36
CA ILE A 38 6.27 -4.74 10.32
C ILE A 38 4.86 -4.34 10.75
N GLY A 39 4.62 -3.04 10.82
CA GLY A 39 3.31 -2.46 11.08
C GLY A 39 2.66 -2.00 9.78
N LEU A 40 1.35 -2.13 9.70
CA LEU A 40 0.51 -1.49 8.69
C LEU A 40 -0.45 -0.54 9.42
N GLN A 41 -0.50 0.71 8.96
CA GLN A 41 -1.53 1.67 9.35
C GLN A 41 -2.20 2.21 8.09
N ILE A 42 -3.51 2.43 8.16
CA ILE A 42 -4.24 3.18 7.13
C ILE A 42 -4.59 4.56 7.68
N LYS A 43 -4.01 5.59 7.09
CA LYS A 43 -4.42 6.98 7.29
C LYS A 43 -5.28 7.44 6.12
N TYR A 44 -6.02 8.51 6.32
CA TYR A 44 -6.86 9.10 5.29
C TYR A 44 -6.54 10.59 5.19
N HIS A 45 -6.24 11.05 3.99
CA HIS A 45 -6.18 12.47 3.67
C HIS A 45 -7.36 12.80 2.78
N GLU A 46 -8.35 13.51 3.36
CA GLU A 46 -9.68 13.65 2.76
C GLU A 46 -10.28 12.26 2.45
N ASN A 47 -10.55 11.94 1.19
CA ASN A 47 -11.11 10.65 0.75
C ASN A 47 -10.04 9.68 0.21
N LEU A 48 -8.75 10.01 0.38
CA LEU A 48 -7.65 9.22 -0.15
C LEU A 48 -7.04 8.32 0.94
N PRO A 49 -7.21 6.99 0.87
CA PRO A 49 -6.53 6.04 1.74
C PRO A 49 -5.02 6.05 1.47
N ILE A 50 -4.26 6.08 2.57
CA ILE A 50 -2.80 6.05 2.58
C ILE A 50 -2.39 4.87 3.45
N LEU A 51 -1.81 3.85 2.83
CA LEU A 51 -1.15 2.76 3.52
C LEU A 51 0.21 3.25 4.02
N ILE A 52 0.52 2.99 5.28
CA ILE A 52 1.81 3.30 5.89
C ILE A 52 2.39 2.01 6.42
N PHE A 53 3.55 1.64 5.89
CA PHE A 53 4.30 0.48 6.31
C PHE A 53 5.48 0.94 7.16
N SER A 54 5.52 0.47 8.41
CA SER A 54 6.58 0.79 9.35
C SER A 54 7.38 -0.46 9.69
N PHE A 55 8.70 -0.36 9.56
CA PHE A 55 9.65 -1.43 9.82
C PHE A 55 10.43 -1.11 11.10
N HIS A 56 11.14 -2.13 11.62
CA HIS A 56 12.10 -1.90 12.69
C HIS A 56 13.19 -0.88 12.29
N GLU A 57 13.65 -1.00 11.05
CA GLU A 57 14.61 -0.11 10.41
C GLU A 57 13.85 0.99 9.66
N ARG A 58 13.70 2.17 10.28
CA ARG A 58 12.85 3.28 9.76
C ARG A 58 13.20 3.78 8.36
N TYR A 59 14.40 3.54 7.86
CA TYR A 59 14.74 3.93 6.49
C TYR A 59 14.00 3.11 5.42
N TYR A 60 13.40 1.97 5.80
CA TYR A 60 12.52 1.20 4.95
C TYR A 60 11.05 1.63 5.07
N ASP A 61 10.71 2.54 5.98
CA ASP A 61 9.34 3.01 6.13
C ASP A 61 8.91 3.71 4.83
N PHE A 62 7.71 3.37 4.37
CA PHE A 62 7.14 3.98 3.17
C PHE A 62 5.63 4.09 3.28
N LEU A 63 5.07 4.89 2.38
CA LEU A 63 3.64 5.00 2.21
C LEU A 63 3.24 4.65 0.79
N GLU A 64 2.01 4.19 0.63
CA GLU A 64 1.40 3.97 -0.67
C GLU A 64 -0.03 4.55 -0.68
N VAL A 65 -0.37 5.20 -1.77
CA VAL A 65 -1.70 5.81 -1.95
C VAL A 65 -2.58 4.83 -2.71
N ILE A 66 -3.79 4.58 -2.20
CA ILE A 66 -4.77 3.76 -2.91
C ILE A 66 -5.78 4.67 -3.58
N ASP A 67 -5.74 4.74 -4.91
CA ASP A 67 -6.74 5.43 -5.71
C ASP A 67 -7.78 4.45 -6.30
N HIS A 68 -8.92 4.95 -6.81
CA HIS A 68 -9.89 4.09 -7.47
C HIS A 68 -9.34 3.46 -8.77
N LYS A 69 -8.23 3.95 -9.34
CA LYS A 69 -7.67 3.40 -10.59
C LYS A 69 -7.14 1.99 -10.36
N ILE A 70 -6.75 1.64 -9.13
CA ILE A 70 -6.43 0.25 -8.78
C ILE A 70 -7.63 -0.70 -8.88
N LEU A 71 -8.86 -0.17 -8.91
CA LEU A 71 -10.06 -0.99 -9.07
C LEU A 71 -10.22 -1.53 -10.49
N ASN A 72 -9.63 -0.89 -11.50
CA ASN A 72 -9.69 -1.31 -12.91
C ASN A 72 -9.18 -2.74 -13.19
N GLY A 73 -8.57 -3.42 -12.20
CA GLY A 73 -8.24 -4.85 -12.25
C GLY A 73 -9.37 -5.73 -11.70
N SER A 74 -9.34 -5.99 -10.39
CA SER A 74 -10.28 -6.87 -9.68
C SER A 74 -10.95 -6.10 -8.53
N HIS A 75 -12.28 -6.13 -8.50
CA HIS A 75 -13.07 -5.60 -7.39
C HIS A 75 -13.38 -6.69 -6.34
N ALA A 76 -13.19 -7.96 -6.68
CA ALA A 76 -13.64 -9.09 -5.85
C ALA A 76 -13.01 -9.07 -4.44
N TRP A 77 -11.77 -8.59 -4.33
CA TRP A 77 -11.11 -8.49 -3.03
C TRP A 77 -11.81 -7.50 -2.10
N LEU A 78 -12.47 -6.45 -2.63
CA LEU A 78 -13.25 -5.50 -1.85
C LEU A 78 -14.52 -6.14 -1.27
N ASP A 79 -15.06 -7.18 -1.89
CA ASP A 79 -16.30 -7.81 -1.41
C ASP A 79 -16.07 -8.72 -0.20
N ASN A 80 -14.81 -8.99 0.15
CA ASN A 80 -14.45 -9.74 1.35
C ASN A 80 -14.84 -9.00 2.63
N ALA A 81 -15.37 -9.74 3.60
CA ALA A 81 -15.72 -9.19 4.93
C ALA A 81 -14.50 -8.60 5.66
N HIS A 82 -13.32 -9.19 5.41
CA HIS A 82 -12.04 -8.71 5.90
C HIS A 82 -11.11 -8.52 4.70
N LEU A 83 -10.74 -7.27 4.43
CA LEU A 83 -9.78 -6.98 3.39
C LEU A 83 -8.40 -7.44 3.83
N THR A 84 -7.66 -7.99 2.88
CA THR A 84 -6.29 -8.44 3.10
C THR A 84 -5.34 -7.58 2.28
N ILE A 85 -4.33 -7.03 2.93
CA ILE A 85 -3.21 -6.34 2.29
C ILE A 85 -1.99 -7.22 2.43
N THR A 86 -1.37 -7.58 1.31
CA THR A 86 -0.21 -8.48 1.29
C THR A 86 1.00 -7.73 0.79
N LEU A 87 1.98 -7.52 1.66
CA LEU A 87 3.27 -6.98 1.29
C LEU A 87 4.13 -8.10 0.71
N VAL A 88 4.69 -7.92 -0.48
CA VAL A 88 5.42 -8.95 -1.22
C VAL A 88 6.78 -8.42 -1.64
N LEU A 89 7.84 -9.18 -1.38
CA LEU A 89 9.18 -8.92 -1.91
C LEU A 89 9.57 -10.11 -2.80
N ALA A 90 9.80 -9.82 -4.08
CA ALA A 90 10.22 -10.81 -5.07
C ALA A 90 11.70 -10.59 -5.43
N ASP A 91 12.51 -11.64 -5.33
CA ASP A 91 13.89 -11.64 -5.81
C ASP A 91 13.92 -11.85 -7.34
N PRO A 92 14.45 -10.91 -8.14
CA PRO A 92 14.52 -11.05 -9.59
C PRO A 92 15.77 -11.79 -10.08
N VAL A 93 16.76 -12.12 -9.24
CA VAL A 93 18.08 -12.59 -9.72
C VAL A 93 18.36 -14.05 -9.34
N ILE A 94 17.98 -14.53 -8.16
CA ILE A 94 18.36 -15.90 -7.74
C ILE A 94 17.27 -16.50 -6.82
N THR A 95 16.46 -17.43 -7.35
CA THR A 95 15.49 -18.33 -6.66
C THR A 95 14.00 -17.91 -6.61
N ASP A 96 13.12 -18.92 -6.71
CA ASP A 96 11.65 -18.92 -6.55
C ASP A 96 11.13 -18.41 -5.17
N GLN A 97 11.94 -17.67 -4.42
CA GLN A 97 11.58 -17.24 -3.07
C GLN A 97 10.86 -15.89 -3.09
N VAL A 98 9.54 -15.98 -3.01
CA VAL A 98 8.67 -14.84 -2.73
C VAL A 98 8.47 -14.77 -1.22
N SER A 99 9.03 -13.75 -0.56
CA SER A 99 8.71 -13.47 0.84
C SER A 99 7.48 -12.55 0.89
N SER A 100 6.59 -12.81 1.84
CA SER A 100 5.36 -12.04 1.96
C SER A 100 4.91 -11.86 3.42
N ARG A 101 4.24 -10.74 3.67
CA ARG A 101 3.61 -10.42 4.94
C ARG A 101 2.16 -10.07 4.72
N ILE A 102 1.27 -10.77 5.43
CA ILE A 102 -0.17 -10.63 5.29
C ILE A 102 -0.69 -9.76 6.44
N PHE A 103 -1.45 -8.72 6.09
CA PHE A 103 -2.16 -7.86 7.02
C PHE A 103 -3.65 -8.00 6.76
N ARG A 104 -4.37 -8.60 7.71
CA ARG A 104 -5.82 -8.70 7.66
C ARG A 104 -6.42 -7.52 8.41
N LEU A 105 -7.18 -6.70 7.70
CA LEU A 105 -7.90 -5.58 8.29
C LEU A 105 -9.08 -6.09 9.13
N ASP A 106 -9.40 -5.35 10.18
CA ASP A 106 -10.64 -5.60 10.90
C ASP A 106 -11.86 -5.18 10.06
N VAL A 107 -13.07 -5.48 10.56
CA VAL A 107 -14.31 -5.20 9.84
C VAL A 107 -14.52 -3.70 9.62
N GLN A 108 -14.17 -2.86 10.60
CA GLN A 108 -14.36 -1.42 10.53
C GLN A 108 -13.36 -0.77 9.56
N GLU A 109 -12.09 -1.17 9.61
CA GLU A 109 -11.05 -0.76 8.68
C GLU A 109 -11.42 -1.18 7.25
N SER A 110 -11.89 -2.42 7.08
CA SER A 110 -12.33 -2.97 5.80
C SER A 110 -13.52 -2.21 5.21
N GLN A 111 -14.50 -1.87 6.05
CA GLN A 111 -15.66 -1.08 5.63
C GLN A 111 -15.24 0.34 5.24
N ARG A 112 -14.45 1.01 6.08
CA ARG A 112 -14.00 2.37 5.82
C ARG A 112 -13.15 2.47 4.55
N LEU A 113 -12.24 1.52 4.31
CA LEU A 113 -11.44 1.50 3.07
C LEU A 113 -12.34 1.35 1.83
N ARG A 114 -13.32 0.43 1.86
CA ARG A 114 -14.29 0.27 0.78
C ARG A 114 -15.07 1.54 0.48
N GLU A 115 -15.62 2.18 1.51
CA GLU A 115 -16.42 3.39 1.36
C GLU A 115 -15.61 4.50 0.70
N ARG A 116 -14.36 4.71 1.15
CA ARG A 116 -13.48 5.73 0.55
C ARG A 116 -13.13 5.44 -0.89
N LEU A 117 -12.85 4.19 -1.24
CA LEU A 117 -12.54 3.83 -2.63
C LEU A 117 -13.75 4.01 -3.56
N ARG A 118 -14.96 3.70 -3.09
CA ARG A 118 -16.20 3.93 -3.85
C ARG A 118 -16.52 5.43 -4.02
N GLU A 119 -16.29 6.23 -2.99
CA GLU A 119 -16.46 7.70 -3.07
C GLU A 119 -15.54 8.34 -4.13
N GLN A 120 -14.38 7.74 -4.39
CA GLN A 120 -13.44 8.23 -5.41
C GLN A 120 -13.89 7.94 -6.85
N GLU A 121 -14.75 6.94 -7.11
CA GLU A 121 -15.23 6.63 -8.47
C GLU A 121 -16.02 7.80 -9.08
N GLY A 122 -16.62 8.65 -8.23
CA GLY A 122 -17.32 9.87 -8.65
C GLY A 122 -16.45 11.13 -8.73
N MET A 123 -15.16 11.04 -8.41
CA MET A 123 -14.24 12.19 -8.39
C MET A 123 -13.56 12.42 -9.72
N GLU A 124 -13.29 13.69 -10.07
CA GLU A 124 -12.48 14.01 -11.24
C GLU A 124 -11.04 13.49 -11.07
N SER A 125 -10.50 12.82 -12.10
CA SER A 125 -9.12 12.29 -12.07
C SER A 125 -8.10 13.36 -11.68
N VAL A 126 -8.27 14.60 -12.17
CA VAL A 126 -7.36 15.72 -11.89
C VAL A 126 -7.32 16.04 -10.38
N ALA A 127 -8.45 15.91 -9.68
CA ALA A 127 -8.50 16.12 -8.24
C ALA A 127 -7.71 15.03 -7.50
N LEU A 128 -7.94 13.76 -7.85
CA LEU A 128 -7.24 12.63 -7.26
C LEU A 128 -5.73 12.67 -7.53
N ASP A 129 -5.32 13.05 -8.74
CA ASP A 129 -3.92 13.19 -9.12
C ASP A 129 -3.24 14.30 -8.29
N ARG A 130 -3.93 15.42 -8.04
CA ARG A 130 -3.44 16.50 -7.16
C ARG A 130 -3.31 16.06 -5.71
N MET A 131 -4.30 15.36 -5.17
CA MET A 131 -4.25 14.85 -3.80
C MET A 131 -3.13 13.84 -3.61
N THR A 132 -2.97 12.92 -4.57
CA THR A 132 -1.88 11.93 -4.58
C THR A 132 -0.51 12.61 -4.63
N ALA A 133 -0.35 13.61 -5.50
CA ALA A 133 0.86 14.40 -5.58
C ALA A 133 1.15 15.14 -4.26
N TYR A 134 0.12 15.71 -3.62
CA TYR A 134 0.26 16.37 -2.32
C TYR A 134 0.77 15.41 -1.24
N VAL A 135 0.16 14.23 -1.11
CA VAL A 135 0.57 13.20 -0.14
C VAL A 135 2.02 12.78 -0.39
N ARG A 136 2.39 12.52 -1.65
CA ARG A 136 3.76 12.11 -2.01
C ARG A 136 4.78 13.20 -1.72
N GLN A 137 4.47 14.46 -2.02
CA GLN A 137 5.35 15.60 -1.73
C GLN A 137 5.54 15.84 -0.22
N HIS A 138 4.53 15.50 0.58
CA HIS A 138 4.53 15.70 2.04
C HIS A 138 4.63 14.38 2.81
N ALA A 139 5.23 13.34 2.22
CA ALA A 139 5.28 12.00 2.81
C ALA A 139 5.84 11.98 4.24
N SER A 140 6.81 12.85 4.54
CA SER A 140 7.40 12.98 5.88
C SER A 140 6.39 13.33 6.98
N VAL A 141 5.31 14.06 6.65
CA VAL A 141 4.22 14.39 7.59
C VAL A 141 3.39 13.16 7.95
N PHE A 142 3.28 12.22 7.02
CA PHE A 142 2.50 11.00 7.22
C PHE A 142 3.32 9.91 7.90
N LEU A 143 4.63 9.87 7.62
CA LEU A 143 5.61 8.91 8.17
C LEU A 143 6.16 9.29 9.56
N SER A 144 5.94 10.52 10.03
CA SER A 144 6.29 10.97 11.39
C SER A 144 5.38 10.41 12.46
#